data_AF-N1S2F2-F1
#
_entry.id   AF-N1S2F2-F1
#
_cell.length_a   1.000
_cell.length_b   1.000
_cell.length_c   1.000
_cell.angle_alpha   90.00
_cell.angle_beta   90.00
_cell.angle_gamma   90.00
#
_symmetry.space_group_name_H-M   'P 1'
#
loop_
_entity.id
_entity.type
_entity.pdbx_description
1 polymer ?
#
loop_
_entity_poly.entity_id
_entity_poly.type
_entity_poly.pdbx_seq_one_letter_code
_entity_poly.pdbx_strand_id
1 'polypeptide(L)'
;MLDQEPRRPMGEWLILDEAHAIKNRESRTYHSILTLRLQFDSCLMMTGTPLDNKWDDGYALLSMLHGHPITSFLPFQAAFLQSLSSSPDFPEGFHRERYIQMLDACSLRRPQTTIEQEFPMLGRKRIVTFALDPEDRRRSNDAYNMFKKSRKPGSRGGKLAGWKYLVQAQQYACHLMLVELKFERAALARAMCLNEAMDTIEEGDQAATDQLVQNCSSSTMGG
;
A
#
# COMPACT_ATOMS: atom_id res chain seq x y z
N MET A 1 27.04 6.53 -22.63
CA MET A 1 27.33 5.23 -22.02
C MET A 1 28.16 5.53 -20.79
N LEU A 2 27.50 5.83 -19.67
CA LEU A 2 28.18 6.15 -18.40
C LEU A 2 28.33 4.83 -17.65
N ASP A 3 29.51 4.25 -17.73
CA ASP A 3 29.96 3.21 -16.81
C ASP A 3 29.96 3.83 -15.40
N GLN A 4 28.88 3.62 -14.66
CA GLN A 4 28.93 3.77 -13.21
C GLN A 4 29.67 2.54 -12.69
N GLU A 5 30.79 2.76 -12.00
CA GLU A 5 31.48 1.70 -11.27
C GLU A 5 30.47 0.88 -10.46
N PRO A 6 30.61 -0.46 -10.42
CA PRO A 6 29.70 -1.30 -9.65
C PRO A 6 29.79 -0.87 -8.18
N ARG A 7 28.76 -0.18 -7.71
CA ARG A 7 28.64 0.24 -6.31
C ARG A 7 28.82 -1.00 -5.45
N ARG A 8 29.82 -0.97 -4.55
CA ARG A 8 29.99 -2.06 -3.58
C ARG A 8 28.66 -2.25 -2.84
N PRO A 9 28.16 -3.49 -2.73
CA PRO A 9 26.95 -3.73 -1.97
C PRO A 9 27.16 -3.21 -0.54
N MET A 10 26.16 -2.49 -0.03
CA MET A 10 26.16 -1.95 1.34
C MET A 10 26.15 -3.08 2.38
N GLY A 11 25.63 -4.25 2.00
CA GLY A 11 25.64 -5.47 2.80
C GLY A 11 25.05 -6.65 2.04
N GLU A 12 25.12 -7.83 2.65
CA GLU A 12 24.62 -9.07 2.03
C GLU A 12 23.09 -9.17 2.05
N TRP A 13 22.44 -8.66 3.11
CA TRP A 13 21.01 -8.85 3.37
C TRP A 13 20.26 -7.54 3.57
N LEU A 14 19.18 -7.36 2.81
CA LEU A 14 18.12 -6.41 3.11
C LEU A 14 16.95 -7.14 3.78
N ILE A 15 16.53 -6.70 4.96
CA ILE A 15 15.37 -7.27 5.66
C ILE A 15 14.26 -6.24 5.69
N LEU A 16 13.11 -6.59 5.12
CA LEU A 16 11.91 -5.77 5.12
C LEU A 16 10.85 -6.40 6.03
N ASP A 17 10.62 -5.80 7.19
CA ASP A 17 9.48 -6.15 8.05
C ASP A 17 8.23 -5.38 7.61
N GLU A 18 7.06 -6.02 7.77
CA GLU A 18 5.78 -5.56 7.23
C GLU A 18 5.86 -5.10 5.76
N ALA A 19 6.42 -5.97 4.91
CA ALA A 19 6.67 -5.69 3.49
C ALA A 19 5.41 -5.33 2.68
N HIS A 20 4.21 -5.53 3.23
CA HIS A 20 2.97 -5.03 2.61
C HIS A 20 2.96 -3.49 2.47
N ALA A 21 3.81 -2.75 3.20
CA ALA A 21 3.95 -1.30 3.08
C ALA A 21 4.41 -0.84 1.68
N ILE A 22 5.14 -1.68 0.92
CA ILE A 22 5.64 -1.36 -0.42
C ILE A 22 4.75 -1.89 -1.56
N LYS A 23 3.54 -2.38 -1.26
CA LYS A 23 2.64 -3.00 -2.25
C LYS A 23 2.28 -2.10 -3.44
N ASN A 24 2.25 -0.78 -3.23
CA ASN A 24 1.92 0.17 -4.28
C ASN A 24 3.16 0.47 -5.14
N ARG A 25 3.24 -0.15 -6.32
CA ARG A 25 4.33 0.05 -7.29
C ARG A 25 4.49 1.49 -7.79
N GLU A 26 3.48 2.34 -7.63
CA GLU A 26 3.50 3.74 -8.06
C GLU A 26 3.96 4.67 -6.93
N SER A 27 4.12 4.15 -5.71
CA SER A 27 4.53 4.93 -4.54
C SER A 27 6.02 5.24 -4.52
N ARG A 28 6.36 6.40 -3.96
CA ARG A 28 7.76 6.77 -3.69
C ARG A 28 8.49 5.75 -2.83
N THR A 29 7.81 5.19 -1.84
CA THR A 29 8.37 4.20 -0.92
C THR A 29 8.83 2.96 -1.70
N TYR A 30 7.98 2.45 -2.59
CA TYR A 30 8.34 1.33 -3.46
C TYR A 30 9.60 1.62 -4.29
N HIS A 31 9.64 2.74 -5.00
CA HIS A 31 10.80 3.09 -5.84
C HIS A 31 12.09 3.33 -5.05
N SER A 32 11.97 3.93 -3.87
CA SER A 32 13.11 4.17 -2.98
C SER A 32 13.67 2.85 -2.46
N ILE A 33 12.80 1.93 -2.03
CA ILE A 33 13.21 0.61 -1.56
C ILE A 33 13.74 -0.25 -2.71
N LEU A 34 13.17 -0.16 -3.91
CA LEU A 34 13.68 -0.85 -5.09
C LEU A 34 15.09 -0.39 -5.45
N THR A 35 15.37 0.92 -5.32
CA THR A 35 16.71 1.47 -5.54
C THR A 35 17.69 1.04 -4.45
N LEU A 36 17.23 1.03 -3.18
CA LEU A 36 18.01 0.55 -2.05
C LEU A 36 18.35 -0.95 -2.21
N ARG A 37 17.38 -1.76 -2.66
CA ARG A 37 17.50 -3.19 -2.90
C ARG A 37 18.65 -3.55 -3.85
N LEU A 38 18.97 -2.69 -4.83
CA LEU A 38 20.09 -2.89 -5.74
C LEU A 38 21.47 -2.87 -5.06
N GLN A 39 21.54 -2.36 -3.83
CA GLN A 39 22.77 -2.28 -3.04
C GLN A 39 22.99 -3.50 -2.13
N PHE A 40 22.15 -4.52 -2.22
CA PHE A 40 22.24 -5.73 -1.42
C PHE A 40 22.21 -6.98 -2.32
N ASP A 41 22.86 -8.06 -1.88
CA ASP A 41 22.86 -9.31 -2.65
C ASP A 41 21.51 -10.03 -2.52
N SER A 42 21.01 -10.14 -1.27
CA SER A 42 19.80 -10.86 -0.90
C SER A 42 18.76 -9.96 -0.23
N CYS A 43 17.48 -10.35 -0.34
CA CYS A 43 16.37 -9.67 0.32
C CYS A 43 15.45 -10.68 0.99
N LEU A 44 15.17 -10.46 2.27
CA LEU A 44 14.21 -11.21 3.05
C LEU A 44 13.04 -10.29 3.39
N MET A 45 11.83 -10.70 3.00
CA MET A 45 10.60 -9.97 3.27
C MET A 45 9.75 -10.74 4.28
N MET A 46 9.26 -10.04 5.30
CA MET A 46 8.33 -10.57 6.30
C MET A 46 7.04 -9.77 6.23
N THR A 47 5.90 -10.47 6.19
CA THR A 47 4.58 -9.83 6.20
C THR A 47 3.52 -10.84 6.63
N GLY A 48 2.59 -10.41 7.49
CA GLY A 48 1.42 -11.23 7.83
C GLY A 48 0.39 -11.32 6.69
N THR A 49 0.38 -10.33 5.80
CA THR A 49 -0.61 -10.15 4.73
C THR A 49 0.07 -9.79 3.41
N PRO A 50 0.64 -10.77 2.69
CA PRO A 50 1.38 -10.51 1.45
C PRO A 50 0.49 -10.03 0.28
N LEU A 51 -0.80 -10.39 0.30
CA LEU A 51 -1.81 -9.95 -0.67
C LEU A 51 -2.93 -9.28 0.12
N ASP A 52 -3.01 -7.95 0.04
CA ASP A 52 -3.92 -7.16 0.88
C ASP A 52 -5.12 -6.63 0.08
N ASN A 53 -4.88 -5.86 -0.99
CA ASN A 53 -5.97 -5.24 -1.75
C ASN A 53 -6.27 -5.97 -3.05
N LYS A 54 -5.24 -6.23 -3.84
CA LYS A 54 -5.36 -6.80 -5.17
C LYS A 54 -4.34 -7.91 -5.38
N TRP A 55 -4.62 -8.80 -6.33
CA TRP A 55 -3.68 -9.86 -6.67
C TRP A 55 -2.38 -9.32 -7.27
N ASP A 56 -2.44 -8.20 -8.00
CA ASP A 56 -1.30 -7.59 -8.66
C ASP A 56 -0.36 -6.84 -7.70
N ASP A 57 -0.78 -6.58 -6.46
CA ASP A 57 0.09 -6.13 -5.36
C ASP A 57 1.26 -7.10 -5.12
N GLY A 58 1.05 -8.40 -5.41
CA GLY A 58 2.09 -9.43 -5.29
C GLY A 58 3.31 -9.16 -6.19
N TYR A 59 3.14 -8.42 -7.28
CA TYR A 59 4.27 -8.03 -8.15
C TYR A 59 5.28 -7.17 -7.40
N ALA A 60 4.84 -6.25 -6.54
CA ALA A 60 5.75 -5.36 -5.82
C ALA A 60 6.71 -6.17 -4.93
N LEU A 61 6.19 -7.20 -4.26
CA LEU A 61 7.02 -8.12 -3.47
C LEU A 61 7.92 -8.97 -4.37
N LEU A 62 7.36 -9.54 -5.45
CA LEU A 62 8.14 -10.34 -6.41
C LEU A 62 9.34 -9.56 -6.96
N SER A 63 9.14 -8.29 -7.33
CA SER A 63 10.17 -7.42 -7.90
C SER A 63 11.38 -7.18 -6.98
N MET A 64 11.23 -7.44 -5.68
CA MET A 64 12.33 -7.36 -4.71
C MET A 64 13.17 -8.63 -4.67
N LEU A 65 12.74 -9.72 -5.33
CA LEU A 65 13.50 -10.95 -5.45
C LEU A 65 14.42 -10.89 -6.67
N HIS A 66 15.54 -11.62 -6.62
CA HIS A 66 16.45 -11.75 -7.76
C HIS A 66 16.23 -13.10 -8.46
N GLY A 67 16.61 -13.18 -9.74
CA GLY A 67 16.69 -14.45 -10.47
C GLY A 67 15.38 -15.00 -11.03
N HIS A 68 14.28 -14.24 -11.02
CA HIS A 68 13.04 -14.62 -11.68
C HIS A 68 12.93 -14.03 -13.11
N PRO A 69 12.21 -14.69 -14.04
CA PRO A 69 12.09 -14.23 -15.43
C PRO A 69 11.19 -13.00 -15.62
N ILE A 70 10.45 -12.61 -14.57
CA ILE A 70 9.47 -11.52 -14.62
C ILE A 70 10.17 -10.18 -14.37
N THR A 71 10.76 -9.56 -15.38
CA THR A 71 11.58 -8.34 -15.21
C THR A 71 10.78 -7.04 -15.12
N SER A 72 9.49 -7.07 -15.46
CA SER A 72 8.61 -5.89 -15.40
C SER A 72 7.15 -6.29 -15.18
N PHE A 73 6.29 -5.29 -14.94
CA PHE A 73 4.87 -5.49 -14.65
C PHE A 73 4.08 -6.06 -15.84
N LEU A 74 4.45 -5.73 -17.08
CA LEU A 74 3.75 -6.24 -18.27
C LEU A 74 3.95 -7.76 -18.45
N PRO A 75 5.18 -8.32 -18.39
CA PRO A 75 5.40 -9.76 -18.31
C PRO A 75 4.68 -10.45 -17.15
N PHE A 76 4.61 -9.80 -15.98
CA PHE A 76 3.84 -10.32 -14.85
C PHE A 76 2.36 -10.46 -15.21
N GLN A 77 1.76 -9.41 -15.75
CA GLN A 77 0.38 -9.45 -16.21
C GLN A 77 0.17 -10.51 -17.30
N ALA A 78 1.04 -10.59 -18.29
CA ALA A 78 0.93 -11.58 -19.36
C ALA A 78 1.06 -13.04 -18.87
N ALA A 79 1.81 -13.27 -17.78
CA ALA A 79 1.96 -14.59 -17.20
C ALA A 79 0.70 -15.07 -16.47
N PHE A 80 -0.05 -14.16 -15.85
CA PHE A 80 -1.15 -14.48 -14.91
C PHE A 80 -2.53 -13.96 -15.32
N LEU A 81 -2.65 -13.18 -16.41
CA LEU A 81 -3.93 -12.79 -16.98
C LEU A 81 -4.23 -13.58 -18.24
N GLN A 82 -5.50 -13.98 -18.39
CA GLN A 82 -6.02 -14.59 -19.61
C GLN A 82 -6.08 -13.58 -20.77
N SER A 83 -6.36 -12.30 -20.46
CA SER A 83 -6.31 -11.20 -21.41
C SER A 83 -5.91 -9.92 -20.68
N LEU A 84 -5.02 -9.13 -21.28
CA LEU A 84 -4.64 -7.80 -20.78
C LEU A 84 -5.79 -6.79 -20.88
N SER A 85 -6.84 -7.08 -21.67
CA SER A 85 -8.05 -6.26 -21.72
C SER A 85 -9.04 -6.55 -20.59
N SER A 86 -8.87 -7.68 -19.90
CA SER A 86 -9.65 -8.05 -18.72
C SER A 86 -8.90 -7.63 -17.48
N SER A 87 -9.57 -6.91 -16.57
CA SER A 87 -9.08 -6.70 -15.19
C SER A 87 -9.95 -7.53 -14.25
N PRO A 88 -9.73 -8.85 -14.17
CA PRO A 88 -10.40 -9.65 -13.17
C PRO A 88 -9.85 -9.29 -11.78
N ASP A 89 -10.71 -9.42 -10.77
CA ASP A 89 -10.32 -9.22 -9.37
C ASP A 89 -9.25 -10.23 -8.91
N PHE A 90 -9.16 -11.39 -9.59
CA PHE A 90 -8.16 -12.42 -9.36
C PHE A 90 -7.94 -13.28 -10.62
N PRO A 91 -6.74 -13.85 -10.87
CA PRO A 91 -6.52 -14.81 -11.95
C PRO A 91 -7.45 -16.03 -11.86
N GLU A 92 -7.87 -16.56 -13.00
CA GLU A 92 -8.78 -17.71 -13.09
C GLU A 92 -8.15 -18.91 -13.83
N GLY A 93 -8.72 -20.10 -13.63
CA GLY A 93 -8.30 -21.34 -14.29
C GLY A 93 -6.81 -21.63 -14.16
N PHE A 94 -6.17 -21.95 -15.28
CA PHE A 94 -4.74 -22.26 -15.33
C PHE A 94 -3.83 -21.10 -14.86
N HIS A 95 -4.25 -19.84 -15.06
CA HIS A 95 -3.44 -18.70 -14.59
C HIS A 95 -3.43 -18.59 -13.06
N ARG A 96 -4.53 -18.97 -12.41
CA ARG A 96 -4.59 -19.08 -10.94
C ARG A 96 -3.59 -20.10 -10.40
N GLU A 97 -3.55 -21.28 -11.00
CA GLU A 97 -2.63 -22.35 -10.58
C GLU A 97 -1.18 -21.92 -10.75
N ARG A 98 -0.84 -21.30 -11.88
CA ARG A 98 0.49 -20.74 -12.13
C ARG A 98 0.85 -19.65 -11.10
N TYR A 99 -0.11 -18.79 -10.74
CA TYR A 99 0.10 -17.75 -9.74
C TYR A 99 0.38 -18.35 -8.35
N ILE A 100 -0.39 -19.37 -7.96
CA ILE A 100 -0.15 -20.11 -6.71
C ILE A 100 1.22 -20.77 -6.71
N GLN A 101 1.62 -21.43 -7.80
CA GLN A 101 2.95 -22.05 -7.93
C GLN A 101 4.09 -21.04 -7.78
N MET A 102 3.94 -19.84 -8.35
CA MET A 102 4.90 -18.75 -8.16
C MET A 102 4.99 -18.35 -6.69
N LEU A 103 3.86 -18.13 -6.02
CA LEU A 103 3.84 -17.77 -4.61
C LEU A 103 4.45 -18.88 -3.73
N ASP A 104 4.16 -20.14 -4.00
CA ASP A 104 4.71 -21.28 -3.26
C ASP A 104 6.24 -21.40 -3.45
N ALA A 105 6.75 -21.04 -4.63
CA ALA A 105 8.18 -21.07 -4.91
C ALA A 105 8.96 -19.94 -4.20
N CYS A 106 8.30 -18.82 -3.90
CA CYS A 106 8.97 -17.63 -3.37
C CYS A 106 8.54 -17.23 -1.96
N SER A 107 7.60 -17.94 -1.33
CA SER A 107 7.09 -17.63 0.00
C SER A 107 7.04 -18.86 0.90
N LEU A 108 7.26 -18.63 2.19
CA LEU A 108 7.07 -19.64 3.23
C LEU A 108 5.94 -19.18 4.14
N ARG A 109 4.77 -19.84 4.03
CA ARG A 109 3.60 -19.54 4.87
C ARG A 109 3.17 -20.79 5.63
N ARG A 110 3.11 -20.67 6.96
CA ARG A 110 2.58 -21.73 7.83
C ARG A 110 1.07 -21.57 7.98
N PRO A 111 0.27 -22.62 7.73
CA PRO A 111 -1.16 -22.60 8.04
C PRO A 111 -1.42 -22.36 9.53
N GLN A 112 -2.54 -21.72 9.85
CA GLN A 112 -2.97 -21.55 11.24
C GLN A 112 -3.16 -22.90 11.93
N THR A 113 -3.63 -23.91 11.19
CA THR A 113 -3.78 -25.31 11.64
C THR A 113 -2.50 -25.92 12.21
N THR A 114 -1.32 -25.43 11.83
CA THR A 114 -0.04 -25.90 12.37
C THR A 114 0.14 -25.55 13.85
N ILE A 115 -0.46 -24.45 14.32
CA ILE A 115 -0.31 -23.94 15.70
C ILE A 115 -1.63 -23.94 16.47
N GLU A 116 -2.75 -24.34 15.84
CA GLU A 116 -4.09 -24.30 16.44
C GLU A 116 -4.20 -25.03 17.78
N GLN A 117 -3.41 -26.07 18.01
CA GLN A 117 -3.41 -26.83 19.26
C GLN A 117 -2.70 -26.10 20.42
N GLU A 118 -1.82 -25.14 20.10
CA GLU A 118 -1.03 -24.38 21.07
C GLU A 118 -1.74 -23.10 21.55
N PHE A 119 -2.76 -22.65 20.80
CA PHE A 119 -3.47 -21.40 21.08
C PHE A 119 -4.95 -21.61 21.40
N PRO A 120 -5.57 -20.78 22.27
CA PRO A 120 -7.00 -20.84 22.50
C PRO A 120 -7.78 -20.54 21.22
N MET A 121 -8.88 -21.27 21.00
CA MET A 121 -9.75 -21.08 19.85
C MET A 121 -10.32 -19.64 19.80
N LEU A 122 -9.81 -18.83 18.88
CA LEU A 122 -10.30 -17.46 18.59
C LEU A 122 -11.67 -17.44 17.86
N GLY A 123 -12.37 -18.58 17.77
CA GLY A 123 -13.60 -18.75 17.00
C GLY A 123 -14.84 -18.00 17.53
N ARG A 124 -14.79 -17.46 18.76
CA ARG A 124 -15.93 -16.74 19.34
C ARG A 124 -15.89 -15.24 18.97
N LYS A 125 -16.34 -14.91 17.77
CA LYS A 125 -16.71 -13.53 17.43
C LYS A 125 -18.11 -13.25 17.98
N ARG A 126 -18.20 -12.40 19.00
CA ARG A 126 -19.49 -11.89 19.50
C ARG A 126 -19.76 -10.54 18.88
N ILE A 127 -20.77 -10.45 18.02
CA ILE A 127 -21.26 -9.17 17.52
C ILE A 127 -22.03 -8.50 18.64
N VAL A 128 -21.55 -7.36 19.11
CA VAL A 128 -22.25 -6.53 20.11
C VAL A 128 -22.85 -5.34 19.39
N THR A 129 -24.16 -5.23 19.44
CA THR A 129 -24.90 -4.09 18.90
C THR A 129 -25.19 -3.10 20.02
N PHE A 130 -25.05 -1.82 19.70
CA PHE A 130 -25.37 -0.72 20.60
C PHE A 130 -26.44 0.16 19.95
N ALA A 131 -27.38 0.62 20.76
CA ALA A 131 -28.32 1.63 20.31
C ALA A 131 -27.60 2.98 20.34
N LEU A 132 -27.60 3.69 19.21
CA LEU A 132 -27.13 5.06 19.16
C LEU A 132 -28.19 5.97 19.76
N ASP A 133 -27.74 7.09 20.34
CA ASP A 133 -28.63 8.20 20.69
C ASP A 133 -29.46 8.62 19.46
N PRO A 134 -30.76 8.93 19.62
CA PRO A 134 -31.61 9.32 18.49
C PRO A 134 -31.05 10.46 17.65
N GLU A 135 -30.39 11.45 18.27
CA GLU A 135 -29.83 12.61 17.57
C GLU A 135 -28.54 12.24 16.81
N ASP A 136 -27.67 11.43 17.41
CA ASP A 136 -26.45 10.92 16.74
C ASP A 136 -26.81 10.04 15.55
N ARG A 137 -27.82 9.18 15.71
CA ARG A 137 -28.36 8.36 14.63
C ARG A 137 -28.93 9.23 13.50
N ARG A 138 -29.65 10.31 13.82
CA ARG A 138 -30.18 11.24 12.82
C ARG A 138 -29.03 11.90 12.04
N ARG A 139 -28.03 12.46 12.74
CA ARG A 139 -26.86 13.11 12.14
C ARG A 139 -26.04 12.14 11.27
N SER A 140 -25.81 10.92 11.75
CA SER A 140 -25.13 9.86 11.00
C SER A 140 -25.88 9.52 9.71
N ASN A 141 -27.21 9.32 9.81
CA ASN A 141 -28.05 9.04 8.64
C ASN A 141 -28.09 10.20 7.64
N ASP A 142 -28.14 11.44 8.11
CA ASP A 142 -28.11 12.63 7.25
C ASP A 142 -26.81 12.71 6.45
N ALA A 143 -25.66 12.52 7.11
CA ALA A 143 -24.35 12.46 6.45
C ALA A 143 -24.27 11.29 5.45
N TYR A 144 -24.75 10.10 5.83
CA TYR A 144 -24.79 8.95 4.93
C TYR A 144 -25.70 9.17 3.71
N ASN A 145 -26.81 9.90 3.88
CA ASN A 145 -27.66 10.31 2.76
C ASN A 145 -26.96 11.29 1.82
N MET A 146 -26.13 12.20 2.34
CA MET A 146 -25.27 13.07 1.53
C MET A 146 -24.23 12.25 0.74
N PHE A 147 -23.60 11.25 1.36
CA PHE A 147 -22.73 10.31 0.66
C PHE A 147 -23.45 9.61 -0.51
N LYS A 148 -24.63 9.05 -0.27
CA LYS A 148 -25.44 8.39 -1.32
C LYS A 148 -25.79 9.35 -2.46
N LYS A 149 -26.16 10.60 -2.16
CA LYS A 149 -26.42 11.64 -3.17
C LYS A 149 -25.17 11.97 -3.99
N SER A 150 -24.01 12.04 -3.35
CA SER A 150 -22.73 12.35 -4.02
C SER A 150 -22.27 11.27 -4.99
N ARG A 151 -22.67 10.00 -4.79
CA ARG A 151 -22.31 8.86 -5.66
C ARG A 151 -23.26 8.64 -6.84
N LYS A 152 -24.37 9.39 -6.93
CA LYS A 152 -25.31 9.25 -8.05
C LYS A 152 -24.64 9.74 -9.36
N PRO A 153 -24.80 9.00 -10.48
CA PRO A 153 -24.30 9.45 -11.78
C PRO A 153 -24.92 10.81 -12.14
N GLY A 154 -24.08 11.78 -12.52
CA GLY A 154 -24.49 13.17 -12.81
C GLY A 154 -24.31 14.18 -11.66
N SER A 155 -23.84 13.76 -10.49
CA SER A 155 -23.49 14.67 -9.40
C SER A 155 -22.23 15.49 -9.73
N ARG A 156 -22.26 16.81 -9.50
CA ARG A 156 -21.14 17.75 -9.79
C ARG A 156 -19.91 17.60 -8.87
N GLY A 157 -19.90 16.64 -7.95
CA GLY A 157 -18.80 16.42 -7.01
C GLY A 157 -17.86 15.29 -7.47
N GLY A 158 -16.55 15.51 -7.42
CA GLY A 158 -15.57 14.46 -7.68
C GLY A 158 -15.73 13.25 -6.74
N LYS A 159 -15.33 12.05 -7.19
CA LYS A 159 -15.47 10.79 -6.44
C LYS A 159 -14.94 10.87 -5.00
N LEU A 160 -13.90 11.69 -4.77
CA LEU A 160 -13.27 11.88 -3.47
C LEU A 160 -14.13 12.72 -2.49
N ALA A 161 -14.94 13.65 -3.00
CA ALA A 161 -15.78 14.53 -2.17
C ALA A 161 -16.86 13.76 -1.40
N GLY A 162 -17.30 12.61 -1.93
CA GLY A 162 -18.27 11.75 -1.27
C GLY A 162 -17.73 11.12 0.01
N TRP A 163 -16.47 10.67 0.01
CA TRP A 163 -15.89 9.94 1.15
C TRP A 163 -15.88 10.75 2.44
N LYS A 164 -15.76 12.07 2.36
CA LYS A 164 -15.90 12.97 3.52
C LYS A 164 -17.21 12.71 4.28
N TYR A 165 -18.32 12.55 3.56
CA TYR A 165 -19.63 12.33 4.18
C TYR A 165 -19.76 10.94 4.81
N LEU A 166 -19.11 9.92 4.22
CA LEU A 166 -19.08 8.59 4.80
C LEU A 166 -18.26 8.57 6.10
N VAL A 167 -17.07 9.17 6.08
CA VAL A 167 -16.22 9.32 7.28
C VAL A 167 -17.00 10.07 8.37
N GLN A 168 -17.69 11.15 8.01
CA GLN A 168 -18.51 11.90 8.97
C GLN A 168 -19.69 11.07 9.53
N ALA A 169 -20.34 10.25 8.71
CA ALA A 169 -21.39 9.35 9.18
C ALA A 169 -20.85 8.31 10.19
N GLN A 170 -19.64 7.79 9.95
CA GLN A 170 -18.95 6.88 10.87
C GLN A 170 -18.54 7.59 12.17
N GLN A 171 -18.05 8.83 12.09
CA GLN A 171 -17.70 9.62 13.29
C GLN A 171 -18.90 9.81 14.22
N TYR A 172 -20.07 10.18 13.69
CA TYR A 172 -21.32 10.26 14.48
C TYR A 172 -21.78 8.91 15.03
N ALA A 173 -21.49 7.81 14.33
CA ALA A 173 -21.84 6.47 14.80
C ALA A 173 -20.89 5.94 15.88
N CYS A 174 -19.66 6.45 15.94
CA CYS A 174 -18.66 6.06 16.93
C CYS A 174 -18.73 6.95 18.19
N HIS A 175 -18.53 8.27 18.04
CA HIS A 175 -18.55 9.21 19.17
C HIS A 175 -18.59 10.68 18.71
N LEU A 176 -19.41 11.52 19.34
CA LEU A 176 -19.56 12.97 19.05
C LEU A 176 -18.24 13.75 19.05
N MET A 177 -17.36 13.47 20.01
CA MET A 177 -16.04 14.11 20.10
C MET A 177 -15.19 13.97 18.83
N LEU A 178 -15.39 12.94 17.98
CA LEU A 178 -14.65 12.81 16.73
C LEU A 178 -15.01 13.89 15.69
N VAL A 179 -16.16 14.54 15.86
CA VAL A 179 -16.62 15.67 15.03
C VAL A 179 -16.29 17.00 15.70
N GLU A 180 -16.42 17.07 17.02
CA GLU A 180 -16.18 18.29 17.79
C GLU A 180 -14.70 18.60 17.95
N LEU A 181 -13.86 17.57 18.13
CA LEU A 181 -12.41 17.70 18.11
C LEU A 181 -11.96 17.89 16.66
N LYS A 182 -11.80 19.16 16.28
CA LYS A 182 -11.04 19.53 15.09
C LYS A 182 -9.56 19.22 15.35
N PHE A 183 -9.18 17.95 15.25
CA PHE A 183 -7.77 17.57 15.19
C PHE A 183 -7.06 18.44 14.15
N GLU A 184 -5.82 18.82 14.43
CA GLU A 184 -5.00 19.68 13.59
C GLU A 184 -4.92 19.14 12.17
N ARG A 185 -5.90 19.53 11.35
CA ARG A 185 -6.11 19.01 9.99
C ARG A 185 -4.87 19.22 9.13
N ALA A 186 -4.10 20.26 9.42
CA ALA A 186 -2.82 20.55 8.78
C ALA A 186 -1.73 19.53 9.13
N ALA A 187 -1.62 19.09 10.39
CA ALA A 187 -0.64 18.08 10.80
C ALA A 187 -0.98 16.71 10.20
N LEU A 188 -2.27 16.33 10.22
CA LEU A 188 -2.74 15.09 9.60
C LEU A 188 -2.53 15.11 8.07
N ALA A 189 -2.85 16.22 7.39
CA ALA A 189 -2.65 16.35 5.95
C ALA A 189 -1.17 16.19 5.57
N ARG A 190 -0.25 16.81 6.32
CA ARG A 190 1.20 16.66 6.10
C ARG A 190 1.68 15.22 6.30
N ALA A 191 1.18 14.53 7.32
CA ALA A 191 1.51 13.13 7.58
C ALA A 191 1.00 12.19 6.47
N MET A 192 -0.13 12.51 5.84
CA MET A 192 -0.71 11.69 4.77
C MET A 192 -0.02 11.89 3.39
N CYS A 193 0.60 13.05 3.13
CA CYS A 193 1.35 13.31 1.89
C CYS A 193 2.63 12.47 1.72
N LEU A 194 3.11 11.79 2.76
CA LEU A 194 4.41 11.10 2.72
C LEU A 194 4.49 9.93 1.71
N ASN A 195 3.36 9.41 1.22
CA ASN A 195 3.32 8.23 0.36
C ASN A 195 2.59 8.45 -0.99
N GLU A 196 2.67 9.68 -1.53
CA GLU A 196 2.10 10.03 -2.84
C GLU A 196 2.74 9.25 -4.00
N ALA A 197 2.00 9.15 -5.10
CA ALA A 197 2.50 8.61 -6.36
C ALA A 197 3.51 9.57 -6.99
N MET A 198 4.52 9.04 -7.68
CA MET A 198 5.64 9.86 -8.22
C MET A 198 5.19 11.04 -9.11
N ASP A 199 4.09 10.88 -9.86
CA ASP A 199 3.57 11.91 -10.78
C ASP A 199 3.11 13.20 -10.09
N THR A 200 2.95 13.18 -8.76
CA THR A 200 2.47 14.34 -7.98
C THR A 200 3.59 15.34 -7.65
N ILE A 201 4.85 15.02 -7.96
CA ILE A 201 6.03 15.79 -7.51
C ILE A 201 6.68 16.64 -8.61
N GLU A 202 6.30 16.50 -9.89
CA GLU A 202 6.93 17.32 -10.96
C GLU A 202 6.70 18.84 -10.82
N GLU A 203 5.81 19.30 -9.92
CA GLU A 203 5.65 20.74 -9.60
C GLU A 203 6.29 21.17 -8.27
N GLY A 204 6.99 20.28 -7.56
CA GLY A 204 7.43 20.51 -6.19
C GLY A 204 8.94 20.37 -5.98
N ASP A 205 9.63 21.50 -6.12
CA ASP A 205 10.86 21.84 -5.42
C ASP A 205 12.20 21.38 -6.04
N GLN A 206 12.51 21.95 -7.21
CA GLN A 206 13.86 21.97 -7.78
C GLN A 206 14.93 22.47 -6.76
N ALA A 207 14.54 23.30 -5.78
CA ALA A 207 15.45 23.84 -4.77
C ALA A 207 15.80 22.82 -3.67
N ALA A 208 14.93 21.85 -3.37
CA ALA A 208 15.22 20.76 -2.43
C ALA A 208 16.19 19.73 -3.03
N THR A 209 16.05 19.44 -4.32
CA THR A 209 17.00 18.61 -5.07
C THR A 209 18.37 19.30 -5.18
N ASP A 210 18.42 20.61 -5.41
CA ASP A 210 19.67 21.36 -5.48
C ASP A 210 20.39 21.47 -4.11
N GLN A 211 19.65 21.58 -2.99
CA GLN A 211 20.24 21.57 -1.64
C GLN A 211 20.82 20.21 -1.24
N LEU A 212 20.17 19.10 -1.62
CA LEU A 212 20.70 17.75 -1.39
C LEU A 212 22.00 17.51 -2.18
N VAL A 213 22.10 18.04 -3.40
CA VAL A 213 23.32 17.94 -4.23
C VAL A 213 24.46 18.82 -3.68
N GLN A 214 24.17 20.00 -3.13
CA GLN A 214 25.17 20.86 -2.48
C GLN A 214 25.70 20.28 -1.15
N ASN A 215 24.86 19.61 -0.36
CA ASN A 215 25.29 19.00 0.90
C ASN A 215 26.13 17.73 0.69
N CYS A 216 25.88 16.99 -0.39
CA CYS A 216 26.70 15.83 -0.76
C CYS A 216 28.05 16.23 -1.37
N SER A 217 28.17 17.40 -1.99
CA SER A 217 29.44 17.88 -2.59
C SER A 217 30.36 18.62 -1.61
N SER A 218 29.83 19.14 -0.51
CA SER A 218 30.61 19.77 0.56
C SER A 218 31.23 18.78 1.56
N SER A 219 30.78 17.52 1.56
CA SER A 219 31.27 16.48 2.47
C SER A 219 32.54 15.76 1.98
N THR A 220 33.01 16.03 0.76
CA THR A 220 34.13 15.32 0.11
C THR A 220 35.43 16.16 0.04
N MET A 221 35.50 17.32 0.69
CA MET A 221 36.71 18.17 0.75
C MET A 221 37.26 18.41 2.16
N GLY A 222 36.97 17.53 3.11
CA GLY A 222 37.51 17.61 4.47
C GLY A 222 37.77 16.23 5.06
N GLY A 223 38.93 15.66 4.74
CA GLY A 223 39.40 14.37 5.24
C GLY A 223 40.62 13.89 4.48
#